data_AF-A0A1J5FBV4-F1
#
_entry.id   AF-A0A1J5FBV4-F1
#
_cell.length_a   1.000
_cell.length_b   1.000
_cell.length_c   1.000
_cell.angle_alpha   90.00
_cell.angle_beta   90.00
_cell.angle_gamma   90.00
#
_symmetry.space_group_name_H-M   'P 1'
#
loop_
_entity.id
_entity.type
_entity.pdbx_description
1 polymer ?
#
loop_
_entity_poly.entity_id
_entity_poly.type
_entity_poly.pdbx_seq_one_letter_code
_entity_poly.pdbx_strand_id
1 'polypeptide(L)'
;MRFRSFVWVIVAVNALFALETFVLPKVDDALKKQGKEIYDRDCYACHRWTRPFAGPAMSENIEKYRERPEALVAYLKNPTPQNPSKYPPMTIDPLTESEAKVLSAWLFFLMNNTSDPDRPK
;
A
#
# COMPACT_ATOMS: atom_id res chain seq x y z
N MET A 1 56.43 -22.98 4.15
CA MET A 1 55.78 -21.73 4.60
C MET A 1 54.64 -21.42 3.62
N ARG A 2 53.41 -21.88 3.88
CA ARG A 2 52.30 -21.15 4.54
C ARG A 2 51.86 -19.87 3.81
N PHE A 3 51.06 -20.00 2.75
CA PHE A 3 50.16 -18.95 2.24
C PHE A 3 48.95 -19.60 1.52
N ARG A 4 48.14 -20.37 2.25
CA ARG A 4 46.84 -20.90 1.76
C ARG A 4 45.80 -20.72 2.86
N SER A 5 45.52 -19.47 3.26
CA SER A 5 44.48 -19.23 4.27
C SER A 5 43.70 -17.91 4.11
N PHE A 6 43.90 -17.13 3.03
CA PHE A 6 43.32 -15.79 2.95
C PHE A 6 42.18 -15.60 1.92
N VAL A 7 41.73 -16.67 1.25
CA VAL A 7 40.69 -16.57 0.20
C VAL A 7 39.32 -17.14 0.63
N TRP A 8 39.21 -17.69 1.85
CA TRP A 8 37.94 -18.24 2.36
C TRP A 8 37.12 -17.27 3.23
N VAL A 9 37.62 -16.07 3.53
CA VAL A 9 36.91 -15.10 4.40
C VAL A 9 35.97 -14.17 3.61
N ILE A 10 36.08 -14.10 2.27
CA ILE A 10 35.28 -13.17 1.43
C ILE A 10 33.97 -13.80 0.90
N VAL A 11 33.68 -15.07 1.19
CA VAL A 11 32.44 -15.73 0.73
C VAL A 11 31.30 -15.64 1.75
N ALA A 12 31.56 -15.23 3.00
CA ALA A 12 30.57 -15.30 4.08
C ALA A 12 29.89 -13.96 4.48
N VAL A 13 30.20 -12.83 3.82
CA VAL A 13 29.72 -11.50 4.28
C VAL A 13 28.65 -10.87 3.38
N ASN A 14 28.21 -11.53 2.29
CA ASN A 14 27.19 -10.97 1.38
C ASN A 14 25.79 -11.61 1.48
N ALA A 15 25.57 -12.53 2.43
CA ALA A 15 24.25 -13.11 2.68
C ALA A 15 23.40 -12.30 3.69
N LEU A 16 23.88 -11.14 4.11
CA LEU A 16 23.22 -10.22 5.06
C LEU A 16 22.49 -9.07 4.36
N PHE A 17 22.29 -9.12 3.04
CA PHE A 17 21.15 -8.44 2.44
C PHE A 17 19.91 -9.22 2.87
N ALA A 18 19.48 -8.98 4.11
CA ALA A 18 18.15 -9.29 4.56
C ALA A 18 17.20 -8.73 3.49
N LEU A 19 16.51 -9.64 2.81
CA LEU A 19 15.28 -9.31 2.10
C LEU A 19 14.41 -8.55 3.10
N GLU A 20 14.32 -7.23 2.97
CA GLU A 20 13.23 -6.49 3.59
C GLU A 20 11.96 -7.00 2.92
N THR A 21 11.41 -8.08 3.45
CA THR A 21 10.19 -8.68 2.94
C THR A 21 9.09 -7.69 3.24
N PHE A 22 8.62 -7.02 2.19
CA PHE A 22 7.43 -6.19 2.30
C PHE A 22 6.26 -7.10 2.69
N VAL A 23 5.64 -6.80 3.83
CA VAL A 23 4.47 -7.52 4.34
C VAL A 23 3.44 -6.50 4.79
N LEU A 24 2.22 -6.64 4.29
CA LEU A 24 1.07 -5.91 4.79
C LEU A 24 0.61 -6.52 6.12
N PRO A 25 0.17 -5.70 7.09
CA PRO A 25 -0.35 -6.19 8.34
C PRO A 25 -1.57 -7.09 8.12
N LYS A 26 -1.74 -8.09 8.99
CA LYS A 26 -2.94 -8.93 8.99
C LYS A 26 -4.15 -8.09 9.36
N VAL A 27 -5.24 -8.25 8.62
CA VAL A 27 -6.49 -7.50 8.85
C VAL A 27 -7.31 -8.16 9.95
N ASP A 28 -7.47 -7.47 11.06
CA ASP A 28 -8.38 -7.78 12.17
C ASP A 28 -9.38 -6.62 12.39
N ASP A 29 -10.24 -6.70 13.41
CA ASP A 29 -11.26 -5.68 13.67
C ASP A 29 -10.67 -4.30 14.02
N ALA A 30 -9.54 -4.28 14.74
CA ALA A 30 -8.88 -3.03 15.09
C ALA A 30 -8.30 -2.37 13.84
N LEU A 31 -7.65 -3.15 12.97
CA LEU A 31 -7.10 -2.65 11.72
C LEU A 31 -8.20 -2.18 10.76
N LYS A 32 -9.32 -2.90 10.65
CA LYS A 32 -10.47 -2.44 9.85
C LYS A 32 -10.96 -1.07 10.29
N LYS A 33 -11.14 -0.87 11.61
CA LYS A 33 -11.56 0.42 12.16
C LYS A 33 -10.57 1.53 11.79
N GLN A 34 -9.27 1.29 11.98
CA GLN A 34 -8.23 2.26 11.66
C GLN A 34 -8.16 2.55 10.14
N GLY A 35 -8.25 1.53 9.29
CA GLY A 35 -8.25 1.68 7.83
C GLY A 35 -9.45 2.50 7.36
N LYS A 36 -10.63 2.26 7.96
CA LYS A 36 -11.84 3.04 7.71
C LYS A 36 -11.67 4.50 8.13
N GLU A 37 -11.13 4.77 9.32
CA GLU A 37 -10.88 6.13 9.80
C GLU A 37 -9.96 6.93 8.87
N ILE A 38 -8.87 6.31 8.40
CA ILE A 38 -7.95 6.93 7.42
C ILE A 38 -8.69 7.19 6.10
N TYR A 39 -9.48 6.22 5.62
CA TYR A 39 -10.21 6.36 4.37
C TYR A 39 -11.27 7.47 4.44
N ASP A 40 -12.04 7.54 5.52
CA ASP A 40 -13.06 8.56 5.71
C ASP A 40 -12.44 9.96 5.77
N ARG A 41 -11.27 10.08 6.42
CA ARG A 41 -10.51 11.34 6.55
C ARG A 41 -9.94 11.82 5.21
N ASP A 42 -9.26 10.93 4.49
CA ASP A 42 -8.37 11.33 3.39
C ASP A 42 -8.88 10.93 1.99
N CYS A 43 -9.76 9.94 1.88
CA CYS A 43 -10.10 9.29 0.60
C CYS A 43 -11.57 9.48 0.17
N TYR A 44 -12.50 9.41 1.12
CA TYR A 44 -13.95 9.36 0.85
C TYR A 44 -14.50 10.64 0.19
N ALA A 45 -13.87 11.79 0.44
CA ALA A 45 -14.28 13.04 -0.19
C ALA A 45 -14.24 12.94 -1.73
N CYS A 46 -13.24 12.26 -2.28
CA CYS A 46 -12.98 12.23 -3.72
C CYS A 46 -13.33 10.89 -4.38
N HIS A 47 -13.16 9.78 -3.67
CA HIS A 47 -13.35 8.45 -4.22
C HIS A 47 -14.70 7.85 -3.84
N ARG A 48 -15.34 7.19 -4.80
CA ARG A 48 -16.43 6.23 -4.57
C ARG A 48 -15.91 4.85 -4.85
N TRP A 49 -16.53 3.83 -4.25
CA TRP A 49 -15.98 2.48 -4.36
C TRP A 49 -16.08 1.93 -5.79
N THR A 50 -17.28 1.98 -6.38
CA THR A 50 -17.60 1.28 -7.64
C THR A 50 -17.69 2.18 -8.86
N ARG A 51 -17.63 3.50 -8.70
CA ARG A 51 -17.81 4.46 -9.80
C ARG A 51 -16.86 5.65 -9.69
N PRO A 52 -16.52 6.31 -10.80
CA PRO A 52 -15.81 7.57 -10.76
C PRO A 52 -16.66 8.67 -10.10
N PHE A 53 -16.00 9.61 -9.44
CA PHE A 53 -16.59 10.83 -8.89
C PHE A 53 -15.63 12.00 -9.13
N ALA A 54 -14.99 12.54 -8.09
CA ALA A 54 -13.89 13.51 -8.24
C ALA A 54 -12.55 12.80 -8.50
N GLY A 55 -12.39 11.57 -8.00
CA GLY A 55 -11.32 10.64 -8.35
C GLY A 55 -11.83 9.41 -9.11
N PRO A 56 -10.93 8.52 -9.56
CA PRO A 56 -11.29 7.22 -10.11
C PRO A 56 -12.05 6.35 -9.10
N ALA A 57 -12.79 5.36 -9.60
CA ALA A 57 -13.39 4.34 -8.75
C ALA A 57 -12.31 3.66 -7.91
N MET A 58 -12.52 3.57 -6.59
CA MET A 58 -11.51 3.03 -5.68
C MET A 58 -11.17 1.59 -6.04
N SER A 59 -12.17 0.73 -6.26
CA SER A 59 -11.94 -0.68 -6.56
C SER A 59 -11.07 -0.90 -7.80
N GLU A 60 -11.33 -0.13 -8.87
CA GLU A 60 -10.53 -0.17 -10.09
C GLU A 60 -9.10 0.31 -9.85
N ASN A 61 -8.93 1.33 -8.99
CA ASN A 61 -7.61 1.87 -8.70
C ASN A 61 -6.77 0.90 -7.86
N ILE A 62 -7.37 0.24 -6.87
CA ILE A 62 -6.70 -0.77 -6.04
C ILE A 62 -6.32 -2.01 -6.85
N GLU A 63 -7.15 -2.41 -7.82
CA GLU A 63 -6.89 -3.57 -8.69
C GLU A 63 -5.54 -3.47 -9.41
N LYS A 64 -5.12 -2.26 -9.82
CA LYS A 64 -3.85 -2.01 -10.52
C LYS A 64 -2.62 -2.39 -9.69
N TYR A 65 -2.78 -2.47 -8.37
CA TYR A 65 -1.72 -2.77 -7.42
C TYR A 65 -1.81 -4.19 -6.86
N ARG A 66 -2.73 -5.05 -7.34
CA ARG A 66 -2.91 -6.42 -6.82
C ARG A 66 -1.60 -7.21 -6.76
N GLU A 67 -0.81 -7.14 -7.82
CA GLU A 67 0.46 -7.86 -7.93
C GLU A 67 1.65 -7.10 -7.33
N ARG A 68 1.45 -5.85 -6.92
CA ARG A 68 2.49 -4.94 -6.38
C ARG A 68 1.95 -4.09 -5.23
N PRO A 69 1.52 -4.70 -4.11
CA PRO A 69 0.96 -3.98 -2.98
C PRO A 69 1.92 -2.94 -2.37
N GLU A 70 3.23 -3.16 -2.48
CA GLU A 70 4.27 -2.21 -2.07
C GLU A 70 4.22 -0.91 -2.86
N ALA A 71 3.83 -0.96 -4.14
CA ALA A 71 3.70 0.22 -4.96
C ALA A 71 2.48 1.07 -4.55
N LEU A 72 1.41 0.47 -4.01
CA LEU A 72 0.29 1.22 -3.44
C LEU A 72 0.73 1.95 -2.17
N VAL A 73 1.44 1.25 -1.28
CA VAL A 73 2.00 1.86 -0.05
C VAL A 73 2.92 3.02 -0.39
N ALA A 74 3.82 2.85 -1.38
CA ALA A 74 4.70 3.92 -1.83
C ALA A 74 3.93 5.11 -2.42
N TYR A 75 2.89 4.85 -3.21
CA TYR A 75 2.04 5.89 -3.80
C TYR A 75 1.31 6.70 -2.72
N LEU A 76 0.74 6.05 -1.69
CA LEU A 76 0.02 6.73 -0.62
C LEU A 76 0.93 7.61 0.25
N LYS A 77 2.23 7.27 0.33
CA LYS A 77 3.25 8.09 1.00
C LYS A 77 3.70 9.29 0.15
N ASN A 78 3.45 9.29 -1.16
CA ASN A 78 3.82 10.39 -2.04
C ASN A 78 3.00 10.34 -3.35
N PRO A 79 1.73 10.77 -3.32
CA PRO A 79 0.83 10.60 -4.46
C PRO A 79 1.23 11.52 -5.61
N THR A 80 1.47 10.94 -6.77
CA THR A 80 1.72 11.67 -8.02
C THR A 80 0.48 11.65 -8.93
N PRO A 81 0.27 12.66 -9.80
CA PRO A 81 -0.82 12.65 -10.76
C PRO A 81 -0.67 11.51 -11.78
N GLN A 82 -1.64 10.61 -11.86
CA GLN A 82 -1.62 9.47 -12.80
C GLN A 82 -2.44 9.72 -14.08
N ASN A 83 -3.49 10.53 -14.01
CA ASN A 83 -4.30 10.90 -15.17
C ASN A 83 -4.77 12.37 -15.07
N PRO A 84 -3.83 13.33 -15.23
CA PRO A 84 -4.10 14.74 -14.99
C PRO A 84 -5.08 15.37 -16.00
N SER A 85 -5.34 14.74 -17.15
CA SER A 85 -6.36 15.21 -18.10
C SER A 85 -7.79 14.87 -17.66
N LYS A 86 -7.97 13.90 -16.75
CA LYS A 86 -9.28 13.42 -16.31
C LYS A 86 -9.60 13.76 -14.86
N TYR A 87 -8.61 13.75 -13.97
CA TYR A 87 -8.82 13.95 -12.53
C TYR A 87 -7.91 15.06 -12.01
N PRO A 88 -8.38 15.86 -11.02
CA PRO A 88 -7.52 16.80 -10.32
C PRO A 88 -6.39 16.05 -9.58
N PRO A 89 -5.30 16.74 -9.23
CA PRO A 89 -4.26 16.15 -8.38
C PRO A 89 -4.85 15.74 -7.03
N MET A 90 -4.37 14.62 -6.48
CA MET A 90 -4.74 14.16 -5.14
C MET A 90 -4.00 15.02 -4.10
N THR A 91 -4.72 15.86 -3.38
CA THR A 91 -4.15 16.88 -2.47
C THR A 91 -4.16 16.44 -1.00
N ILE A 92 -3.95 15.15 -0.72
CA ILE A 92 -3.83 14.67 0.66
C ILE A 92 -2.42 14.93 1.19
N ASP A 93 -2.30 15.08 2.50
CA ASP A 93 -0.98 14.99 3.13
C ASP A 93 -0.43 13.57 2.96
N PRO A 94 0.89 13.43 2.70
CA PRO A 94 1.56 12.13 2.69
C PRO A 94 1.21 11.27 3.91
N LEU A 95 0.70 10.06 3.67
CA LEU A 95 0.49 9.12 4.78
C LEU A 95 1.83 8.66 5.34
N THR A 96 1.86 8.42 6.65
CA THR A 96 2.99 7.70 7.26
C THR A 96 3.07 6.28 6.69
N GLU A 97 4.22 5.63 6.79
CA GLU A 97 4.34 4.25 6.32
C GLU A 97 3.36 3.30 7.00
N SER A 98 3.12 3.49 8.30
CA SER A 98 2.16 2.70 9.07
C SER A 98 0.74 2.90 8.54
N GLU A 99 0.30 4.15 8.37
CA GLU A 99 -1.03 4.45 7.83
C GLU A 99 -1.20 3.93 6.40
N ALA A 100 -0.19 4.10 5.54
CA ALA A 100 -0.22 3.60 4.17
C ALA A 100 -0.34 2.07 4.12
N LYS A 101 0.37 1.34 5.00
CA LYS A 101 0.27 -0.12 5.12
C LYS A 101 -1.09 -0.56 5.66
N VAL A 102 -1.62 0.10 6.70
CA VAL A 102 -2.96 -0.16 7.25
C VAL A 102 -4.04 0.06 6.19
N LEU A 103 -4.03 1.22 5.53
CA LEU A 103 -5.00 1.56 4.50
C LEU A 103 -4.92 0.57 3.32
N SER A 104 -3.71 0.26 2.83
CA SER A 104 -3.54 -0.71 1.74
C SER A 104 -4.06 -2.10 2.12
N ALA A 105 -3.71 -2.60 3.30
CA ALA A 105 -4.16 -3.90 3.78
C ALA A 105 -5.70 -3.98 3.86
N TRP A 106 -6.32 -2.95 4.42
CA TRP A 106 -7.78 -2.87 4.50
C TRP A 106 -8.45 -2.78 3.12
N LEU A 107 -7.93 -1.96 2.21
CA LEU A 107 -8.46 -1.83 0.85
C LEU A 107 -8.37 -3.15 0.08
N PHE A 108 -7.25 -3.89 0.17
CA PHE A 108 -7.14 -5.22 -0.45
C PHE A 108 -8.07 -6.24 0.22
N PHE A 109 -8.23 -6.19 1.54
CA PHE A 109 -9.21 -7.02 2.23
C PHE A 109 -10.62 -6.77 1.70
N LEU A 110 -11.02 -5.52 1.51
CA LEU A 110 -12.33 -5.18 0.94
C LEU A 110 -12.50 -5.69 -0.49
N MET A 111 -11.45 -5.81 -1.30
CA MET A 111 -11.55 -6.38 -2.66
C MET A 111 -12.05 -7.83 -2.63
N ASN A 112 -11.63 -8.62 -1.63
CA ASN A 112 -11.99 -10.02 -1.48
C ASN A 112 -13.22 -10.25 -0.58
N ASN A 113 -13.67 -9.22 0.16
CA ASN A 113 -14.78 -9.31 1.12
C ASN A 113 -15.86 -8.29 0.74
N THR A 114 -16.62 -8.61 -0.32
CA THR A 114 -17.51 -7.65 -0.96
C THR A 114 -18.75 -7.27 -0.13
N SER A 115 -19.11 -8.12 0.83
CA SER A 115 -20.22 -7.94 1.75
C SER A 115 -19.82 -7.32 3.10
N ASP A 116 -18.57 -6.89 3.26
CA ASP A 116 -18.12 -6.27 4.50
C ASP A 116 -18.93 -4.97 4.76
N PRO A 117 -19.49 -4.79 5.98
CA PRO A 117 -20.34 -3.66 6.28
C PRO A 117 -19.60 -2.31 6.27
N ASP A 118 -18.29 -2.31 6.44
CA ASP A 118 -17.45 -1.11 6.43
C ASP A 118 -16.99 -0.71 5.02
N ARG A 119 -17.37 -1.48 4.00
CA ARG A 119 -17.03 -1.16 2.61
C ARG A 119 -17.66 0.18 2.20
N PRO A 120 -16.85 1.15 1.72
CA PRO A 120 -17.37 2.42 1.23
C PRO A 120 -18.33 2.23 0.05
N LYS A 121 -19.27 3.16 -0.11
CA LYS A 121 -20.27 3.16 -1.20
C LYS A 121 -19.78 3.89 -2.46
#